data_AF-A0A167LSF8-F1
#
_entry.id   AF-A0A167LSF8-F1
#
_cell.length_a   1.000
_cell.length_b   1.000
_cell.length_c   1.000
_cell.angle_alpha   90.00
_cell.angle_beta   90.00
_cell.angle_gamma   90.00
#
_symmetry.space_group_name_H-M   'P 1'
#
loop_
_entity.id
_entity.type
_entity.pdbx_description
1 polymer ?
#
loop_
_entity_poly.entity_id
_entity_poly.type
_entity_poly.pdbx_seq_one_letter_code
_entity_poly.pdbx_strand_id
1 'polypeptide(L)'
;MNERKMECLWYDMRSKVLRNPLEEAGDDVFAAPWALKLDILRQLVDWALATDAVVRERIRAARDATKWSKPKEGEVVDVGDTIVIEPIGLDLDRRRYWVLDYSGRLYRSGNPWKNVCPFITITSSNTELNAEVERMEGELAKLDKERAAKPRSHPVTKWENSMRAMVKRLREEVLPRVEQEEIVSSVFRGCSEPVALLGLRSGTFGAFACVCVRISRRRPRLVHALAGWSLP
;
A
#
# COMPACT_ATOMS: atom_id res chain seq x y z
N MET A 1 -27.85 56.88 -14.91
CA MET A 1 -26.76 55.90 -14.76
C MET A 1 -27.37 54.52 -14.91
N ASN A 2 -26.99 53.75 -15.93
CA ASN A 2 -27.45 52.37 -16.05
C ASN A 2 -26.73 51.54 -14.99
N GLU A 3 -27.47 51.11 -13.97
CA GLU A 3 -27.00 50.08 -13.05
C GLU A 3 -26.74 48.81 -13.86
N ARG A 4 -25.47 48.49 -14.08
CA ARG A 4 -25.09 47.17 -14.61
C ARG A 4 -25.37 46.17 -13.50
N LYS A 5 -26.55 45.54 -13.53
CA LYS A 5 -26.78 44.30 -12.79
C LYS A 5 -25.72 43.31 -13.27
N MET A 6 -24.73 43.02 -12.41
CA MET A 6 -23.86 41.88 -12.66
C MET A 6 -24.68 40.64 -12.41
N GLU A 7 -25.19 40.05 -13.49
CA GLU A 7 -25.89 38.78 -13.42
C GLU A 7 -24.87 37.68 -13.14
N CYS A 8 -25.02 36.99 -12.01
CA CYS A 8 -24.23 35.81 -11.69
C CYS A 8 -24.72 34.63 -12.54
N LEU A 9 -24.25 34.56 -13.78
CA LEU A 9 -24.53 33.46 -14.70
C LEU A 9 -23.53 32.32 -14.50
N TRP A 10 -24.04 31.11 -14.30
CA TRP A 10 -23.22 29.91 -14.11
C TRP A 10 -23.31 29.07 -15.37
N TYR A 11 -22.21 28.42 -15.74
CA TYR A 11 -22.20 27.51 -16.88
C TYR A 11 -22.65 26.13 -16.42
N ASP A 12 -23.86 25.72 -16.79
CA ASP A 12 -24.33 24.37 -16.53
C ASP A 12 -23.73 23.40 -17.56
N MET A 13 -22.90 22.46 -17.09
CA MET A 13 -22.23 21.49 -17.95
C MET A 13 -23.19 20.49 -18.61
N ARG A 14 -24.37 20.22 -18.01
CA ARG A 14 -25.33 19.25 -18.55
C ARG A 14 -26.14 19.86 -19.69
N SER A 15 -26.64 21.07 -19.49
CA SER A 15 -27.41 21.79 -20.50
C SER A 15 -26.53 22.59 -21.48
N LYS A 16 -25.25 22.83 -21.13
CA LYS A 16 -24.30 23.68 -21.87
C LYS A 16 -24.78 25.14 -22.05
N VAL A 17 -25.61 25.62 -21.13
CA VAL A 17 -26.21 26.96 -21.16
C VAL A 17 -25.76 27.76 -19.93
N LEU A 18 -25.59 29.08 -20.11
CA LEU A 18 -25.38 30.02 -19.01
C LEU A 18 -26.72 30.32 -18.34
N ARG A 19 -26.86 29.92 -17.08
CA ARG A 19 -28.08 30.14 -16.31
C ARG A 19 -27.74 30.48 -14.87
N ASN A 20 -28.55 31.31 -14.23
CA ASN A 20 -28.49 31.46 -12.79
C ASN A 20 -29.18 30.25 -12.13
N PRO A 21 -28.45 29.42 -11.37
CA PRO A 21 -29.01 28.22 -10.75
C PRO A 21 -30.09 28.54 -9.71
N LEU A 22 -30.07 29.74 -9.12
CA LEU A 22 -30.98 30.13 -8.04
C LEU A 22 -32.30 30.73 -8.53
N GLU A 23 -32.43 31.03 -9.83
CA GLU A 23 -33.69 31.56 -10.40
C GLU A 23 -34.87 30.60 -10.24
N GLU A 24 -34.62 29.28 -10.27
CA GLU A 24 -35.69 28.27 -10.12
C GLU A 24 -35.95 27.86 -8.67
N ALA A 25 -34.97 28.06 -7.78
CA ALA A 25 -35.00 27.52 -6.42
C ALA A 25 -35.63 28.46 -5.39
N GLY A 26 -36.01 29.68 -5.80
CA GLY A 26 -36.26 30.78 -4.89
C GLY A 26 -34.95 31.35 -4.33
N ASP A 27 -34.99 32.55 -3.78
CA ASP A 27 -33.81 33.31 -3.34
C ASP A 27 -32.96 32.64 -2.23
N ASP A 28 -33.29 31.42 -1.79
CA ASP A 28 -32.57 30.67 -0.77
C ASP A 28 -31.95 29.35 -1.29
N VAL A 29 -30.62 29.26 -1.18
CA VAL A 29 -29.82 28.07 -1.50
C VAL A 29 -30.25 26.86 -0.67
N PHE A 30 -30.72 27.08 0.56
CA PHE A 30 -31.13 25.98 1.45
C PHE A 30 -32.52 25.43 1.11
N ALA A 31 -33.37 26.19 0.42
CA ALA A 31 -34.65 25.70 -0.09
C ALA A 31 -34.49 24.87 -1.38
N ALA A 32 -33.35 24.99 -2.07
CA ALA A 32 -33.08 24.31 -3.32
C ALA A 32 -33.10 22.77 -3.24
N PRO A 33 -33.47 22.07 -4.33
CA PRO A 33 -33.29 20.63 -4.45
C PRO A 33 -31.85 20.18 -4.22
N TRP A 34 -31.66 18.96 -3.69
CA TRP A 34 -30.33 18.44 -3.36
C TRP A 34 -29.38 18.37 -4.56
N ALA A 35 -29.90 18.05 -5.74
CA ALA A 35 -29.12 18.03 -6.98
C ALA A 35 -28.47 19.40 -7.27
N LEU A 36 -29.25 20.48 -7.14
CA LEU A 36 -28.77 21.84 -7.36
C LEU A 36 -27.73 22.26 -6.32
N LYS A 37 -27.92 21.88 -5.05
CA LYS A 37 -26.93 22.13 -3.99
C LYS A 37 -25.59 21.47 -4.27
N LEU A 38 -25.59 20.22 -4.75
CA LEU A 38 -24.36 19.52 -5.13
C LEU A 38 -23.68 20.16 -6.33
N ASP A 39 -24.45 20.56 -7.34
CA ASP A 39 -23.92 21.25 -8.51
C ASP A 39 -23.32 22.61 -8.11
N ILE A 40 -23.95 23.32 -7.16
CA ILE A 40 -23.43 24.57 -6.58
C ILE A 40 -22.10 24.33 -5.84
N LEU A 41 -22.06 23.35 -4.94
CA LEU A 41 -20.85 23.02 -4.16
C LEU A 41 -19.69 22.63 -5.06
N ARG A 42 -19.95 21.82 -6.10
CA ARG A 42 -18.95 21.44 -7.08
C ARG A 42 -18.34 22.67 -7.76
N GLN A 43 -19.18 23.57 -8.25
CA GLN A 43 -18.71 24.76 -8.96
C GLN A 43 -17.93 25.72 -8.04
N LEU A 44 -18.33 25.85 -6.78
CA LEU A 44 -17.59 26.63 -5.78
C LEU A 44 -16.20 26.03 -5.51
N VAL A 45 -16.10 24.69 -5.45
CA VAL A 45 -14.81 24.01 -5.33
C VAL A 45 -13.95 24.24 -6.57
N ASP A 46 -14.53 24.12 -7.78
CA ASP A 46 -13.80 24.39 -9.03
C ASP A 46 -13.28 25.84 -9.09
N TRP A 47 -14.06 26.81 -8.62
CA TRP A 47 -13.63 28.21 -8.49
C TRP A 47 -12.57 28.41 -7.42
N ALA A 48 -12.68 27.78 -6.26
CA ALA A 48 -11.65 27.82 -5.24
C ALA A 48 -10.33 27.25 -5.79
N LEU A 49 -10.37 26.15 -6.54
CA LEU A 49 -9.21 25.55 -7.19
C LEU A 49 -8.58 26.46 -8.26
N ALA A 50 -9.39 27.26 -8.97
CA ALA A 50 -8.91 28.15 -10.03
C ALA A 50 -8.37 29.49 -9.49
N THR A 51 -9.06 30.09 -8.52
CA THR A 51 -8.86 31.47 -8.09
C THR A 51 -8.03 31.57 -6.81
N ASP A 52 -8.21 30.67 -5.85
CA ASP A 52 -7.52 30.74 -4.55
C ASP A 52 -6.02 30.41 -4.73
N ALA A 53 -5.17 31.40 -4.48
CA ALA A 53 -3.73 31.23 -4.55
C ALA A 53 -3.22 30.24 -3.47
N VAL A 54 -3.79 30.24 -2.28
CA VAL A 54 -3.37 29.37 -1.17
C VAL A 54 -3.62 27.90 -1.52
N VAL A 55 -4.80 27.59 -2.06
CA VAL A 55 -5.15 26.22 -2.47
C VAL A 55 -4.25 25.77 -3.62
N ARG A 56 -4.00 26.62 -4.61
CA ARG A 56 -3.11 26.31 -5.73
C ARG A 56 -1.67 26.06 -5.29
N GLU A 57 -1.15 26.86 -4.36
CA GLU A 57 0.21 26.65 -3.83
C GLU A 57 0.31 25.35 -3.01
N ARG A 58 -0.70 24.99 -2.23
CA ARG A 58 -0.74 23.69 -1.56
C ARG A 58 -0.73 22.52 -2.54
N ILE A 59 -1.54 22.61 -3.61
CA ILE A 59 -1.58 21.58 -4.67
C ILE A 59 -0.24 21.51 -5.40
N ARG A 60 0.39 22.65 -5.71
CA ARG A 60 1.73 22.70 -6.31
C ARG A 60 2.78 22.05 -5.40
N ALA A 61 2.81 22.41 -4.11
CA ALA A 61 3.72 21.83 -3.14
C ALA A 61 3.57 20.30 -3.04
N ALA A 62 2.34 19.79 -2.94
CA ALA A 62 2.09 18.34 -2.91
C ALA A 62 2.51 17.64 -4.21
N ARG A 63 2.21 18.24 -5.37
CA ARG A 63 2.58 17.70 -6.68
C ARG A 63 4.10 17.68 -6.87
N ASP A 64 4.79 18.73 -6.46
CA ASP A 64 6.23 18.88 -6.65
C ASP A 64 7.01 17.98 -5.67
N ALA A 65 6.49 17.76 -4.45
CA ALA A 65 6.97 16.71 -3.55
C ALA A 65 6.90 15.31 -4.20
N THR A 66 5.88 15.06 -5.02
CA THR A 66 5.69 13.76 -5.69
C THR A 66 6.54 13.59 -6.95
N LYS A 67 6.89 14.68 -7.67
CA LYS A 67 7.49 14.59 -9.01
C LYS A 67 9.01 14.48 -9.03
N TRP A 68 9.76 15.03 -8.05
CA TRP A 68 11.22 15.16 -8.20
C TRP A 68 12.09 15.06 -6.95
N SER A 69 11.53 14.87 -5.75
CA SER A 69 12.40 14.68 -4.58
C SER A 69 12.82 13.21 -4.48
N LYS A 70 14.04 12.90 -4.96
CA LYS A 70 14.85 11.99 -4.15
C LYS A 70 14.90 12.67 -2.78
N PRO A 71 14.38 12.06 -1.70
CA PRO A 71 14.43 12.71 -0.40
C PRO A 71 15.88 13.11 -0.15
N LYS A 72 16.12 14.41 0.05
CA LYS A 72 17.38 14.86 0.61
C LYS A 72 17.50 14.15 1.95
N GLU A 73 18.57 13.38 2.09
CA GLU A 73 18.89 12.63 3.30
C GLU A 73 18.84 13.60 4.50
N GLY A 74 17.75 13.54 5.28
CA GLY A 74 17.56 14.36 6.48
C GLY A 74 16.26 15.16 6.60
N GLU A 75 15.42 15.30 5.56
CA GLU A 75 14.15 16.02 5.71
C GLU A 75 12.99 15.03 5.96
N VAL A 76 12.57 14.94 7.22
CA VAL A 76 11.37 14.19 7.62
C VAL A 76 10.15 14.98 7.14
N VAL A 77 9.84 14.83 5.85
CA VAL A 77 8.53 15.24 5.35
C VAL A 77 7.53 14.30 6.01
N ASP A 78 6.67 14.85 6.87
CA ASP A 78 5.52 14.13 7.44
C ASP A 78 4.51 13.88 6.31
N VAL A 79 4.85 12.92 5.46
CA VAL A 79 3.93 12.32 4.49
C VAL A 79 3.01 11.45 5.33
N GLY A 80 2.00 12.05 5.97
CA GLY A 80 1.08 11.31 6.85
C GLY A 80 0.54 10.04 6.19
N ASP A 81 0.30 8.98 6.96
CA ASP A 81 -0.31 7.66 6.64
C ASP A 81 -0.20 7.12 5.19
N THR A 82 0.82 7.50 4.42
CA THR A 82 0.94 7.11 3.01
C THR A 82 1.69 5.81 2.97
N ILE A 83 0.96 4.73 2.65
CA ILE A 83 1.53 3.39 2.53
C ILE A 83 2.39 3.34 1.26
N VAL A 84 3.70 3.50 1.44
CA VAL A 84 4.69 3.28 0.38
C VAL A 84 5.13 1.82 0.43
N ILE A 85 4.83 1.07 -0.63
CA ILE A 85 5.27 -0.32 -0.78
C ILE A 85 6.40 -0.36 -1.80
N GLU A 86 7.57 -0.81 -1.37
CA GLU A 86 8.72 -0.98 -2.25
C GLU A 86 8.74 -2.37 -2.86
N PRO A 87 9.13 -2.52 -4.14
CA PRO A 87 9.30 -3.83 -4.75
C PRO A 87 10.43 -4.60 -4.06
N ILE A 88 10.28 -5.91 -3.90
CA ILE A 88 11.29 -6.74 -3.24
C ILE A 88 12.57 -6.83 -4.09
N GLY A 89 12.41 -6.84 -5.42
CA GLY A 89 13.49 -6.88 -6.37
C GLY A 89 13.03 -7.04 -7.81
N LEU A 90 14.00 -7.30 -8.69
CA LEU A 90 13.80 -7.51 -10.11
C LEU A 90 14.38 -8.84 -10.58
N ASP A 91 13.70 -9.40 -11.58
CA ASP A 91 14.14 -10.56 -12.34
C ASP A 91 15.23 -10.23 -13.38
N LEU A 92 15.79 -11.27 -13.99
CA LEU A 92 16.62 -11.19 -15.20
C LEU A 92 15.89 -10.48 -16.36
N ASP A 93 14.60 -10.75 -16.49
CA ASP A 93 13.69 -10.13 -17.46
C ASP A 93 13.25 -8.70 -17.07
N ARG A 94 13.80 -8.13 -16.00
CA ARG A 94 13.49 -6.78 -15.49
C ARG A 94 12.01 -6.64 -15.07
N ARG A 95 11.37 -7.76 -14.73
CA ARG A 95 10.04 -7.80 -14.11
C ARG A 95 10.22 -7.53 -12.62
N ARG A 96 9.31 -6.77 -12.01
CA ARG A 96 9.38 -6.44 -10.58
C ARG A 96 8.50 -7.39 -9.79
N TYR A 97 9.01 -7.83 -8.65
CA TYR A 97 8.26 -8.64 -7.71
C TYR A 97 7.83 -7.80 -6.52
N TRP A 98 6.67 -8.13 -5.97
CA TRP A 98 6.03 -7.40 -4.89
C TRP A 98 5.47 -8.39 -3.87
N VAL A 99 5.64 -8.05 -2.61
CA VAL A 99 5.04 -8.73 -1.46
C VAL A 99 4.20 -7.69 -0.76
N LEU A 100 2.88 -7.89 -0.73
CA LEU A 100 1.95 -6.94 -0.13
C LEU A 100 1.63 -7.31 1.33
N ASP A 101 1.67 -8.60 1.62
CA ASP A 101 1.27 -9.23 2.87
C ASP A 101 2.06 -10.53 3.10
N TYR A 102 2.05 -11.09 4.31
CA TYR A 102 2.73 -12.35 4.61
C TYR A 102 1.80 -13.58 4.47
N SER A 103 0.84 -13.53 3.54
CA SER A 103 -0.05 -14.67 3.21
C SER A 103 0.57 -15.68 2.22
N GLY A 104 1.87 -15.57 1.93
CA GLY A 104 2.56 -16.40 0.93
C GLY A 104 2.32 -15.97 -0.51
N ARG A 105 1.62 -14.84 -0.73
CA ARG A 105 1.32 -14.31 -2.06
C ARG A 105 2.47 -13.47 -2.61
N LEU A 106 2.98 -13.89 -3.77
CA LEU A 106 3.97 -13.16 -4.53
C LEU A 106 3.34 -12.58 -5.78
N TYR A 107 3.46 -11.26 -5.96
CA TYR A 107 2.95 -10.57 -7.13
C TYR A 107 4.08 -10.17 -8.06
N ARG A 108 3.80 -10.14 -9.36
CA ARG A 108 4.73 -9.68 -10.38
C ARG A 108 4.08 -8.60 -11.23
N SER A 109 4.80 -7.50 -11.40
CA SER A 109 4.44 -6.48 -12.37
C SER A 109 5.33 -6.55 -13.61
N GLY A 110 4.75 -6.19 -14.75
CA GLY A 110 5.51 -5.95 -15.99
C GLY A 110 6.51 -4.79 -15.87
N ASN A 111 7.22 -4.53 -16.97
CA ASN A 111 8.10 -3.37 -17.07
C ASN A 111 7.22 -2.11 -17.29
N PRO A 112 7.29 -1.09 -16.42
CA PRO A 112 6.48 0.13 -16.57
C PRO A 112 6.77 0.92 -17.85
N TRP A 113 7.91 0.67 -18.50
CA TRP A 113 8.26 1.28 -19.79
C TRP A 113 7.68 0.53 -21.00
N LYS A 114 6.94 -0.56 -20.80
CA LYS A 114 6.22 -1.30 -21.84
C LYS A 114 4.71 -1.06 -21.68
N ASN A 115 3.99 -0.90 -22.80
CA ASN A 115 2.60 -0.41 -22.87
C ASN A 115 1.54 -1.24 -22.11
N VAL A 116 1.89 -2.40 -21.56
CA VAL A 116 1.02 -3.18 -20.68
C VAL A 116 1.87 -3.66 -19.49
N CYS A 117 1.56 -3.16 -18.29
CA CYS A 117 2.18 -3.56 -17.04
C CYS A 117 1.16 -4.36 -16.21
N PRO A 118 0.91 -5.63 -16.56
CA PRO A 118 -0.04 -6.44 -15.79
C PRO A 118 0.53 -6.70 -14.41
N PHE A 119 -0.31 -6.60 -13.39
CA PHE A 119 0.00 -6.96 -12.02
C PHE A 119 -0.65 -8.32 -11.74
N ILE A 120 0.15 -9.38 -11.73
CA ILE A 120 -0.33 -10.76 -11.64
C ILE A 120 0.10 -11.39 -10.32
N THR A 121 -0.72 -12.29 -9.80
CA THR A 121 -0.35 -13.15 -8.67
C THR A 121 0.34 -14.39 -9.21
N ILE A 122 1.53 -14.71 -8.70
CA ILE A 122 2.30 -15.91 -9.10
C ILE A 122 2.03 -17.04 -8.12
N THR A 123 2.10 -16.73 -6.82
CA THR A 123 1.93 -17.72 -5.76
C THR A 123 0.80 -17.31 -4.85
N SER A 124 0.13 -18.30 -4.28
CA SER A 124 -1.01 -18.12 -3.38
C SER A 124 -0.86 -18.89 -2.06
N SER A 125 0.09 -19.82 -2.01
CA SER A 125 0.42 -20.61 -0.81
C SER A 125 1.92 -20.59 -0.51
N ASN A 126 2.29 -20.91 0.73
CA ASN A 126 3.69 -21.07 1.14
C ASN A 126 4.42 -22.14 0.30
N THR A 127 3.76 -23.26 0.01
CA THR A 127 4.35 -24.32 -0.84
C THR A 127 4.68 -23.84 -2.24
N GLU A 128 3.79 -23.05 -2.85
CA GLU A 128 4.03 -22.43 -4.16
C GLU A 128 5.15 -21.39 -4.10
N LEU A 129 5.21 -20.60 -3.01
CA LEU A 129 6.25 -19.62 -2.80
C LEU A 129 7.64 -20.27 -2.70
N ASN A 130 7.76 -21.36 -1.94
CA ASN A 130 9.01 -22.12 -1.84
C ASN A 130 9.42 -22.70 -3.21
N ALA A 131 8.49 -23.31 -3.94
CA ALA A 131 8.77 -23.84 -5.28
C ALA A 131 9.23 -22.75 -6.26
N GLU A 132 8.65 -21.56 -6.18
CA GLU A 132 9.03 -20.43 -7.03
C GLU A 132 10.41 -19.86 -6.66
N VAL A 133 10.75 -19.80 -5.37
CA VAL A 133 12.10 -19.44 -4.89
C VAL A 133 13.13 -20.44 -5.40
N GLU A 134 12.86 -21.75 -5.31
CA GLU A 134 13.73 -22.80 -5.84
C GLU A 134 13.88 -22.70 -7.36
N ARG A 135 12.80 -22.36 -8.09
CA ARG A 135 12.87 -22.11 -9.54
C ARG A 135 13.83 -20.96 -9.86
N MET A 136 13.73 -19.85 -9.12
CA MET A 136 14.60 -18.68 -9.29
C MET A 136 16.07 -19.00 -8.95
N GLU A 137 16.33 -19.77 -7.89
CA GLU A 137 17.66 -20.26 -7.54
C GLU A 137 18.24 -21.18 -8.62
N GLY A 138 17.41 -22.06 -9.20
CA GLY A 138 17.80 -22.93 -10.30
C GLY A 138 18.20 -22.17 -11.55
N GLU A 139 17.53 -21.05 -11.86
CA GLU A 139 17.91 -20.16 -12.98
C GLU A 139 19.26 -19.48 -12.72
N LEU A 140 19.48 -18.97 -11.51
CA LEU A 140 20.77 -18.40 -11.12
C LEU A 140 21.90 -19.44 -11.19
N ALA A 141 21.66 -20.67 -10.75
CA ALA A 141 22.64 -21.75 -10.81
C ALA A 141 22.98 -22.17 -12.25
N LYS A 142 22.00 -22.13 -13.17
CA LYS A 142 22.26 -22.36 -14.62
C LYS A 142 23.17 -21.28 -15.19
N LEU A 143 22.91 -20.01 -14.86
CA LEU A 143 23.76 -18.90 -15.28
C LEU A 143 25.18 -19.01 -14.73
N ASP A 144 25.35 -19.47 -13.49
CA ASP A 144 26.67 -19.69 -12.89
C ASP A 144 27.45 -20.80 -13.61
N LYS A 145 26.78 -21.88 -14.01
CA LYS A 145 27.39 -22.96 -14.82
C LYS A 145 27.79 -22.47 -16.22
N GLU A 146 26.92 -21.72 -16.89
CA GLU A 146 27.23 -21.14 -18.21
C GLU A 146 28.42 -20.18 -18.15
N ARG A 147 28.52 -19.40 -17.07
CA ARG A 147 29.64 -18.50 -16.83
C ARG A 147 30.94 -19.24 -16.54
N ALA A 148 30.89 -20.34 -15.78
CA ALA A 148 32.06 -21.18 -15.55
C ALA A 148 32.60 -21.78 -16.87
N ALA A 149 31.71 -22.11 -17.81
CA ALA A 149 32.10 -22.62 -19.13
C ALA A 149 32.64 -21.51 -20.06
N LYS A 150 32.11 -20.29 -19.98
CA LYS A 150 32.52 -19.14 -20.80
C LYS A 150 32.65 -17.88 -19.94
N PRO A 151 33.83 -17.62 -19.36
CA PRO A 151 34.04 -16.44 -18.54
C PRO A 151 33.87 -15.19 -19.40
N ARG A 152 32.96 -14.30 -18.98
CA ARG A 152 32.76 -12.98 -19.60
C ARG A 152 33.65 -11.95 -18.91
N SER A 153 33.95 -10.86 -19.60
CA SER A 153 34.73 -9.73 -19.06
C SER A 153 34.11 -9.11 -17.79
N HIS A 154 32.78 -9.09 -17.68
CA HIS A 154 32.11 -8.68 -16.45
C HIS A 154 31.60 -9.89 -15.64
N PRO A 155 31.96 -9.98 -14.35
CA PRO A 155 31.73 -11.18 -13.54
C PRO A 155 30.29 -11.37 -13.10
N VAL A 156 29.45 -10.33 -13.01
CA VAL A 156 28.00 -10.42 -12.69
C VAL A 156 27.26 -9.24 -13.31
N THR A 157 26.09 -9.46 -13.92
CA THR A 157 25.28 -8.35 -14.44
C THR A 157 24.47 -7.68 -13.31
N LYS A 158 24.13 -6.39 -13.49
CA LYS A 158 23.30 -5.65 -12.51
C LYS A 158 21.99 -6.39 -12.17
N TRP A 159 21.38 -7.05 -13.17
CA TRP A 159 20.10 -7.74 -13.01
C TRP A 159 20.26 -9.09 -12.29
N GLU A 160 21.34 -9.81 -12.54
CA GLU A 160 21.69 -11.00 -11.75
C GLU A 160 21.88 -10.66 -10.26
N ASN A 161 22.59 -9.57 -9.97
CA ASN A 161 22.75 -9.09 -8.59
C ASN A 161 21.40 -8.72 -7.96
N SER A 162 20.51 -8.08 -8.73
CA SER A 162 19.16 -7.77 -8.27
C SER A 162 18.33 -9.03 -7.98
N MET A 163 18.42 -10.05 -8.83
CA MET A 163 17.70 -11.31 -8.63
C MET A 163 18.25 -12.08 -7.44
N ARG A 164 19.59 -12.13 -7.25
CA ARG A 164 20.21 -12.73 -6.05
C ARG A 164 19.78 -12.03 -4.76
N ALA A 165 19.77 -10.70 -4.76
CA ALA A 165 19.30 -9.92 -3.61
C ALA A 165 17.82 -10.19 -3.31
N MET A 166 17.00 -10.29 -4.36
CA MET A 166 15.58 -10.62 -4.25
C MET A 166 15.35 -12.00 -3.64
N VAL A 167 16.02 -13.03 -4.17
CA VAL A 167 15.93 -14.42 -3.66
C VAL A 167 16.37 -14.48 -2.20
N LYS A 168 17.48 -13.81 -1.86
CA LYS A 168 17.96 -13.72 -0.48
C LYS A 168 16.90 -13.13 0.45
N ARG A 169 16.28 -12.00 0.09
CA ARG A 169 15.22 -11.38 0.87
C ARG A 169 13.98 -12.26 0.99
N LEU A 170 13.57 -12.93 -0.09
CA LEU A 170 12.45 -13.87 -0.05
C LEU A 170 12.72 -15.00 0.94
N ARG A 171 13.94 -15.56 0.93
CA ARG A 171 14.33 -16.67 1.80
C ARG A 171 14.46 -16.26 3.27
N GLU A 172 15.14 -15.16 3.53
CA GLU A 172 15.52 -14.75 4.89
C GLU A 172 14.44 -13.91 5.59
N GLU A 173 13.69 -13.07 4.86
CA GLU A 173 12.73 -12.13 5.45
C GLU A 173 11.28 -12.60 5.28
N VAL A 174 10.91 -13.05 4.08
CA VAL A 174 9.49 -13.28 3.73
C VAL A 174 9.01 -14.66 4.18
N LEU A 175 9.71 -15.74 3.79
CA LEU A 175 9.33 -17.11 4.18
C LEU A 175 9.09 -17.30 5.68
N PRO A 176 10.00 -16.90 6.59
CA PRO A 176 9.78 -17.13 8.02
C PRO A 176 8.60 -16.32 8.57
N ARG A 177 8.29 -15.15 8.00
CA ARG A 177 7.12 -14.36 8.41
C ARG A 177 5.82 -14.99 7.90
N VAL A 178 5.83 -15.54 6.69
CA VAL A 178 4.69 -16.29 6.14
C VAL A 178 4.38 -17.52 6.99
N GLU A 179 5.40 -18.30 7.35
CA GLU A 179 5.26 -19.46 8.23
C GLU A 179 4.67 -19.07 9.60
N GLN A 180 5.15 -17.97 10.19
CA GLN A 180 4.60 -17.45 11.45
C GLN A 180 3.13 -17.07 11.32
N GLU A 181 2.72 -16.40 10.23
CA GLU A 181 1.33 -16.02 10.02
C GLU A 181 0.41 -17.21 9.73
N GLU A 182 0.89 -18.24 9.03
CA GLU A 182 0.15 -19.49 8.83
C GLU A 182 -0.07 -20.22 10.16
N ILE A 183 0.94 -20.25 11.04
CA ILE A 183 0.80 -20.80 12.39
C ILE A 183 -0.24 -20.00 13.18
N VAL A 184 -0.14 -18.67 13.21
CA VAL A 184 -1.11 -17.81 13.91
C VAL A 184 -2.53 -18.02 13.37
N SER A 185 -2.67 -18.11 12.06
CA SER A 185 -3.96 -18.33 11.39
C SER A 185 -4.54 -19.71 11.70
N SER A 186 -3.73 -20.76 11.73
CA SER A 186 -4.17 -22.12 12.08
C SER A 186 -4.61 -22.24 13.54
N VAL A 187 -3.87 -21.62 14.47
CA VAL A 187 -4.25 -21.53 15.89
C VAL A 187 -5.58 -20.80 16.06
N PHE A 188 -5.78 -19.69 15.34
CA PHE A 188 -7.02 -18.93 15.42
C PHE A 188 -8.23 -19.71 14.85
N ARG A 189 -8.04 -20.47 13.75
CA ARG A 189 -9.10 -21.32 13.19
C ARG A 189 -9.46 -22.49 14.11
N GLY A 190 -8.49 -23.08 14.81
CA GLY A 190 -8.72 -24.14 15.79
C GLY A 190 -9.59 -23.72 16.99
N CYS A 191 -9.63 -22.42 17.32
CA CYS A 191 -10.49 -21.89 18.37
C CYS A 191 -11.94 -21.60 17.93
N SER A 192 -12.26 -21.78 16.64
CA SER A 192 -13.58 -21.46 16.08
C SER A 192 -14.45 -22.67 15.77
N GLU A 193 -14.06 -23.89 16.17
CA GLU A 193 -14.99 -25.01 16.10
C GLU A 193 -16.18 -24.73 17.04
N PRO A 194 -17.41 -24.62 16.51
CA PRO A 194 -18.58 -24.53 17.36
C PRO A 194 -18.66 -25.85 18.12
N VAL A 195 -18.65 -25.76 19.45
CA VAL A 195 -18.98 -26.87 20.35
C VAL A 195 -20.28 -27.48 19.84
N ALA A 196 -20.17 -28.61 19.14
CA ALA A 196 -21.32 -29.38 18.73
C ALA A 196 -22.05 -29.74 20.03
N LEU A 197 -23.27 -29.23 20.15
CA LEU A 197 -24.25 -29.58 21.17
C LEU A 197 -24.54 -31.08 21.09
N LEU A 198 -23.66 -31.89 21.66
CA LEU A 198 -23.96 -33.26 22.02
C LEU A 198 -24.79 -33.19 23.30
N GLY A 199 -26.07 -33.47 23.12
CA GLY A 199 -27.02 -33.59 24.22
C GLY A 199 -26.68 -34.73 25.17
N LEU A 200 -27.42 -34.68 26.27
CA LEU A 200 -27.66 -35.69 27.29
C LEU A 200 -26.69 -35.81 28.48
N ARG A 201 -27.35 -35.60 29.64
CA ARG A 201 -27.21 -36.28 30.94
C ARG A 201 -26.24 -35.67 31.94
N SER A 202 -26.86 -34.91 32.85
CA SER A 202 -26.78 -35.06 34.31
C SER A 202 -25.55 -35.82 34.84
N GLY A 203 -24.69 -35.10 35.56
CA GLY A 203 -23.81 -35.70 36.55
C GLY A 203 -22.40 -35.13 36.56
N THR A 204 -22.10 -34.43 37.65
CA THR A 204 -20.76 -34.16 38.21
C THR A 204 -19.83 -33.22 37.44
N PHE A 205 -19.53 -32.11 38.12
CA PHE A 205 -18.49 -31.13 37.82
C PHE A 205 -17.12 -31.80 37.64
N GLY A 206 -16.56 -31.69 36.43
CA GLY A 206 -15.13 -31.83 36.16
C GLY A 206 -14.61 -30.52 35.57
N ALA A 207 -13.73 -29.84 36.30
CA ALA A 207 -13.16 -28.55 35.90
C ALA A 207 -12.26 -28.71 34.66
N PHE A 208 -12.72 -28.26 33.49
CA PHE A 208 -11.84 -27.97 32.37
C PHE A 208 -11.28 -26.56 32.55
N ALA A 209 -10.03 -26.47 32.99
CA ALA A 209 -9.29 -25.22 33.04
C ALA A 209 -9.00 -24.75 31.60
N CYS A 210 -9.82 -23.81 31.12
CA CYS A 210 -9.52 -23.03 29.93
C CYS A 210 -8.36 -22.08 30.30
N VAL A 211 -7.14 -22.43 29.89
CA VAL A 211 -5.98 -21.53 30.01
C VAL A 211 -6.14 -20.41 28.98
N CYS A 212 -6.88 -19.37 29.34
CA CYS A 212 -6.87 -18.11 28.62
C CYS A 212 -5.51 -17.45 28.81
N VAL A 213 -4.59 -17.64 27.85
CA VAL A 213 -3.34 -16.87 27.77
C VAL A 213 -3.71 -15.41 27.48
N ARG A 214 -3.78 -14.60 28.54
CA ARG A 214 -3.96 -13.16 28.45
C ARG A 214 -2.66 -12.52 27.95
N ILE A 215 -2.53 -12.36 26.63
CA ILE A 215 -1.43 -11.59 26.03
C ILE A 215 -1.64 -10.11 26.36
N SER A 216 -1.07 -9.68 27.48
CA SER A 216 -0.96 -8.28 27.89
C SER A 216 0.01 -7.55 26.93
N ARG A 217 -0.52 -6.72 26.04
CA ARG A 217 0.28 -5.76 25.25
C ARG A 217 0.94 -4.73 26.18
N ARG A 218 2.11 -5.04 26.73
CA ARG A 218 3.01 -4.02 27.31
C ARG A 218 3.91 -3.46 26.21
N ARG A 219 3.70 -2.19 25.86
CA ARG A 219 4.66 -1.40 25.08
C ARG A 219 5.96 -1.26 25.88
N PRO A 220 7.15 -1.50 25.31
CA PRO A 220 8.40 -1.12 25.97
C PRO A 220 8.53 0.41 25.96
N ARG A 221 8.66 1.01 27.14
CA ARG A 221 9.17 2.37 27.31
C ARG A 221 10.68 2.32 27.00
N LEU A 222 11.12 3.02 25.96
CA LEU A 222 12.53 3.34 25.77
C LEU A 222 12.98 4.24 26.93
N VAL A 223 13.96 3.75 27.70
CA VAL A 223 14.70 4.57 28.66
C VAL A 223 15.95 5.06 27.93
N HIS A 224 16.02 6.37 27.73
CA HIS A 224 17.24 7.06 27.29
C HIS A 224 18.32 6.89 28.37
N ALA A 225 19.43 6.25 28.03
CA ALA A 225 20.66 6.31 28.80
C ALA A 225 21.69 7.10 27.98
N LEU A 226 21.84 8.38 28.34
CA LEU A 226 22.99 9.20 27.97
C LEU A 226 24.17 8.71 28.81
N ALA A 227 25.21 8.16 28.17
CA ALA A 227 26.50 7.92 28.79
C ALA A 227 27.58 8.60 27.94
N GLY A 228 27.95 9.81 28.38
CA GLY A 228 29.13 10.52 27.90
C GLY A 228 30.40 9.75 28.26
N TRP A 229 31.29 9.62 27.30
CA TRP A 229 32.66 9.16 27.51
C TRP A 229 33.56 10.38 27.48
N SER A 230 34.08 10.73 28.65
CA SER A 230 35.19 11.65 28.84
C SER A 230 36.35 10.86 29.44
N LEU A 231 37.56 11.33 29.13
CA LEU A 231 38.88 11.09 29.76
C LEU A 231 39.87 10.26 28.93
N PRO A 232 41.19 10.43 29.15
CA PRO A 232 41.90 11.49 29.88
C PRO A 232 42.60 12.52 28.98
#